data_AF-A0A939DPN8-F1
#
_entry.id   AF-A0A939DPN8-F1
#
_cell.length_a   1.000
_cell.length_b   1.000
_cell.length_c   1.000
_cell.angle_alpha   90.00
_cell.angle_beta   90.00
_cell.angle_gamma   90.00
#
_symmetry.space_group_name_H-M   'P 1'
#
loop_
_entity.id
_entity.type
_entity.pdbx_description
1 polymer ?
#
loop_
_entity_poly.entity_id
_entity_poly.type
_entity_poly.pdbx_seq_one_letter_code
_entity_poly.pdbx_strand_id
1 'polypeptide(L)'
;MKKRTYNPGVFWAKHLGLALALIVIAVLVINIDKIRSNAPVPKGQTVNKDPARGLSDFYAQYRSGPSLPLLDPQSDFVMDLNQQDKPLDSRLQEMESIQKPASGRWQGEHKYRTFKAGGTLREIITNYAQSEGMQVIWELNQDFVVKNNFQVEDTVIGTMNKIARAIDSNFAGTVEGFFCPRQRSLVITDNATDYLRQHCTPSDPELSRLVEQERSLSRN
;
A
#
# COMPACT_ATOMS: atom_id res chain seq x y z
N MET A 1 14.00 28.80 62.98
CA MET A 1 14.26 28.34 61.59
C MET A 1 15.06 27.04 61.63
N LYS A 2 14.48 25.90 61.21
CA LYS A 2 15.14 24.58 61.27
C LYS A 2 15.77 24.28 59.90
N LYS A 3 17.10 24.42 59.77
CA LYS A 3 17.83 24.08 58.54
C LYS A 3 17.88 22.56 58.38
N ARG A 4 17.20 22.01 57.36
CA ARG A 4 17.36 20.60 56.98
C ARG A 4 18.72 20.45 56.28
N THR A 5 19.63 19.70 56.89
CA THR A 5 20.88 19.27 56.29
C THR A 5 20.58 18.26 55.17
N TYR A 6 20.86 18.65 53.93
CA TYR A 6 20.75 17.81 52.74
C TYR A 6 21.96 16.90 52.65
N ASN A 7 21.72 15.58 52.66
CA ASN A 7 22.78 14.58 52.51
C ASN A 7 22.83 14.10 51.05
N PRO A 8 23.85 14.47 50.26
CA PRO A 8 23.90 14.22 48.82
C PRO A 8 23.90 12.72 48.48
N GLY A 9 24.46 11.86 49.33
CA GLY A 9 24.45 10.41 49.10
C GLY A 9 23.05 9.79 49.15
N VAL A 10 22.18 10.29 50.03
CA VAL A 10 20.80 9.81 50.16
C VAL A 10 19.94 10.27 48.98
N PHE A 11 20.25 11.43 48.40
CA PHE A 11 19.60 11.90 47.19
C PHE A 11 19.95 11.02 45.99
N TRP A 12 21.24 10.80 45.73
CA TRP A 12 21.69 9.97 44.61
C TRP A 12 21.27 8.51 44.74
N ALA A 13 21.28 7.92 45.94
CA ALA A 13 20.79 6.56 46.16
C ALA A 13 19.30 6.39 45.82
N LYS A 14 18.46 7.39 46.14
CA LYS A 14 17.03 7.37 45.79
C LYS A 14 16.80 7.50 44.28
N HIS A 15 17.54 8.37 43.61
CA HIS A 15 17.42 8.56 42.17
C HIS A 15 17.95 7.36 41.38
N LEU A 16 19.05 6.74 41.80
CA LEU A 16 19.55 5.50 41.19
C LEU A 16 18.56 4.34 41.38
N GLY A 17 17.96 4.22 42.56
CA GLY A 17 16.92 3.22 42.82
C GLY A 17 15.69 3.39 41.92
N LEU A 18 15.26 4.64 41.70
CA LEU A 18 14.11 4.94 40.83
C LEU A 18 14.41 4.65 39.36
N ALA A 19 15.62 4.98 38.88
CA ALA A 19 16.05 4.64 37.53
C ALA A 19 16.09 3.12 37.30
N LEU A 20 16.62 2.37 38.26
CA LEU A 20 16.71 0.91 38.16
C LEU A 20 15.31 0.27 38.18
N ALA A 21 14.38 0.80 38.97
CA ALA A 21 12.97 0.36 38.97
C ALA A 21 12.30 0.60 37.60
N LEU A 22 12.52 1.74 36.95
CA LEU A 22 11.97 2.02 35.63
C LEU A 22 12.51 1.06 34.55
N ILE A 23 13.79 0.71 34.60
CA ILE A 23 14.39 -0.26 33.67
C ILE A 23 13.76 -1.64 33.84
N VAL A 24 13.55 -2.10 35.08
CA VAL A 24 12.90 -3.39 35.36
C VAL A 24 11.46 -3.40 34.84
N ILE A 25 10.71 -2.31 35.01
CA ILE A 25 9.35 -2.18 34.48
C ILE A 25 9.35 -2.23 32.95
N ALA A 26 10.27 -1.54 32.28
CA ALA A 26 10.40 -1.55 30.82
C ALA A 26 10.69 -2.96 30.28
N VAL A 27 11.60 -3.71 30.92
CA VAL A 27 11.91 -5.11 30.55
C VAL A 27 10.71 -6.03 30.74
N LEU A 28 9.92 -5.82 31.80
CA LEU A 28 8.67 -6.56 32.04
C LEU A 28 7.63 -6.30 30.95
N VAL A 29 7.42 -5.02 30.58
CA VAL A 29 6.47 -4.63 29.52
C VAL A 29 6.86 -5.23 28.17
N ILE A 30 8.14 -5.15 27.79
CA ILE A 30 8.62 -5.71 26.51
C ILE A 30 8.45 -7.23 26.44
N ASN A 31 8.66 -7.94 27.55
CA ASN A 31 8.42 -9.39 27.60
C ASN A 31 6.93 -9.73 27.52
N ILE A 32 6.04 -8.95 28.14
CA ILE A 32 4.59 -9.14 28.03
C ILE A 32 4.11 -8.87 26.59
N ASP A 33 4.66 -7.88 25.90
CA ASP A 33 4.28 -7.57 24.51
C ASP A 33 4.70 -8.70 23.55
N LYS A 34 5.91 -9.24 23.71
CA LYS A 34 6.36 -10.43 22.96
C LYS A 34 5.49 -11.67 23.19
N ILE A 35 4.91 -11.81 24.38
CA ILE A 35 4.01 -12.92 24.72
C ILE A 35 2.60 -12.66 24.14
N ARG A 36 2.12 -11.41 24.13
CA ARG A 36 0.83 -11.03 23.52
C ARG A 36 0.83 -11.17 22.00
N SER A 37 1.94 -10.89 21.31
CA SER A 37 2.05 -11.07 19.86
C SER A 37 1.94 -12.54 19.41
N ASN A 38 2.08 -13.51 20.32
CA ASN A 38 2.01 -14.94 20.04
C ASN A 38 0.80 -15.65 20.68
N ALA A 39 -0.17 -14.88 21.22
CA ALA A 39 -1.38 -15.45 21.77
C ALA A 39 -2.47 -15.55 20.68
N PRO A 40 -3.03 -16.74 20.38
CA PRO A 40 -4.18 -16.85 19.50
C PRO A 40 -5.37 -16.11 20.12
N VAL A 41 -6.00 -15.24 19.32
CA VAL A 41 -7.14 -14.43 19.75
C VAL A 41 -8.30 -15.35 20.16
N PRO A 42 -8.89 -15.23 21.37
CA PRO A 42 -10.03 -16.03 21.78
C PRO A 42 -11.25 -15.73 20.89
N LYS A 43 -11.89 -16.77 20.34
CA LYS A 43 -13.17 -16.64 19.63
C LYS A 43 -14.22 -16.08 20.58
N GLY A 44 -14.64 -14.83 20.39
CA GLY A 44 -15.79 -14.26 21.11
C GLY A 44 -15.72 -12.77 21.47
N GLN A 45 -14.67 -12.02 21.14
CA GLN A 45 -14.74 -10.56 21.30
C GLN A 45 -15.64 -9.94 20.24
N THR A 46 -16.72 -9.32 20.70
CA THR A 46 -17.62 -8.48 19.91
C THR A 46 -16.83 -7.30 19.36
N VAL A 47 -16.38 -7.43 18.11
CA VAL A 47 -15.92 -6.30 17.31
C VAL A 47 -17.03 -5.24 17.37
N ASN A 48 -16.67 -4.01 17.74
CA ASN A 48 -17.55 -2.85 17.57
C ASN A 48 -17.81 -2.76 16.05
N LYS A 49 -18.91 -3.35 15.60
CA LYS A 49 -19.27 -3.38 14.18
C LYS A 49 -19.69 -1.97 13.83
N ASP A 50 -18.81 -1.29 13.12
CA ASP A 50 -19.15 -0.05 12.42
C ASP A 50 -20.43 -0.30 11.61
N PRO A 51 -21.53 0.43 11.86
CA PRO A 51 -22.78 0.25 11.14
C PRO A 51 -22.62 0.46 9.63
N ALA A 52 -21.64 1.24 9.18
CA ALA A 52 -21.31 1.36 7.76
C ALA A 52 -20.78 0.05 7.18
N ARG A 53 -19.90 -0.65 7.92
CA ARG A 53 -19.33 -1.93 7.53
C ARG A 53 -20.40 -3.03 7.48
N GLY A 54 -21.33 -3.04 8.43
CA GLY A 54 -22.47 -3.97 8.41
C GLY A 54 -23.41 -3.76 7.22
N LEU A 55 -23.58 -2.52 6.76
CA LEU A 55 -24.36 -2.21 5.57
C LEU A 55 -23.61 -2.63 4.29
N SER A 56 -22.30 -2.36 4.22
CA SER A 56 -21.44 -2.81 3.13
C SER A 56 -21.43 -4.34 3.00
N ASP A 57 -21.28 -5.04 4.11
CA ASP A 57 -21.31 -6.51 4.16
C ASP A 57 -22.68 -7.06 3.75
N PHE A 58 -23.77 -6.41 4.16
CA PHE A 58 -25.13 -6.77 3.77
C PHE A 58 -25.37 -6.58 2.26
N TYR A 59 -24.96 -5.45 1.69
CA TYR A 59 -25.11 -5.22 0.24
C TYR A 59 -24.21 -6.13 -0.60
N ALA A 60 -23.01 -6.45 -0.12
CA ALA A 60 -22.16 -7.46 -0.72
C ALA A 60 -22.88 -8.82 -0.73
N GLN A 61 -23.40 -9.26 0.43
CA GLN A 61 -24.09 -10.54 0.56
C GLN A 61 -25.42 -10.60 -0.22
N TYR A 62 -26.17 -9.49 -0.32
CA TYR A 62 -27.39 -9.40 -1.13
C TYR A 62 -27.09 -9.54 -2.63
N ARG A 63 -25.99 -8.94 -3.11
CA ARG A 63 -25.49 -9.18 -4.48
C ARG A 63 -25.05 -10.63 -4.71
N SER A 64 -24.56 -11.29 -3.67
CA SER A 64 -24.13 -12.71 -3.69
C SER A 64 -25.28 -13.71 -3.45
N GLY A 65 -26.53 -13.26 -3.30
CA GLY A 65 -27.69 -14.14 -3.10
C GLY A 65 -27.96 -15.07 -4.29
N PRO A 66 -28.56 -16.26 -4.09
CA PRO A 66 -28.57 -17.32 -5.09
C PRO A 66 -29.40 -16.93 -6.31
N SER A 67 -28.72 -16.82 -7.46
CA SER A 67 -29.37 -16.76 -8.76
C SER A 67 -30.13 -18.06 -9.02
N LEU A 68 -31.38 -17.90 -9.48
CA LEU A 68 -32.23 -18.96 -10.02
C LEU A 68 -31.44 -19.84 -11.02
N PRO A 69 -31.67 -21.17 -11.03
CA PRO A 69 -30.90 -22.07 -11.89
C PRO A 69 -31.37 -21.88 -13.33
N LEU A 70 -30.61 -21.10 -14.11
CA LEU A 70 -30.50 -21.08 -15.57
C LEU A 70 -29.90 -19.72 -16.00
N LEU A 71 -28.65 -19.43 -15.66
CA LEU A 71 -27.72 -18.48 -16.32
C LEU A 71 -26.39 -18.50 -15.54
N ASP A 72 -25.27 -18.48 -16.27
CA ASP A 72 -23.87 -18.58 -15.82
C ASP A 72 -23.51 -17.83 -14.51
N PRO A 73 -22.49 -18.27 -13.74
CA PRO A 73 -22.11 -17.66 -12.46
C PRO A 73 -21.47 -16.29 -12.70
N GLN A 74 -22.28 -15.22 -12.66
CA GLN A 74 -21.90 -13.87 -13.10
C GLN A 74 -21.84 -12.84 -11.95
N SER A 75 -21.08 -13.10 -10.88
CA SER A 75 -20.92 -12.07 -9.81
C SER A 75 -19.57 -11.96 -9.08
N ASP A 76 -18.57 -12.82 -9.30
CA ASP A 76 -17.25 -12.72 -8.64
C ASP A 76 -16.16 -12.15 -9.57
N PHE A 77 -16.17 -10.84 -9.82
CA PHE A 77 -15.18 -10.17 -10.71
C PHE A 77 -14.24 -9.19 -9.99
N VAL A 78 -14.37 -9.08 -8.67
CA VAL A 78 -13.52 -8.26 -7.80
C VAL A 78 -12.93 -9.20 -6.75
N MET A 79 -11.61 -9.19 -6.61
CA MET A 79 -10.92 -9.96 -5.57
C MET A 79 -10.40 -9.00 -4.52
N ASP A 80 -10.86 -9.16 -3.28
CA ASP A 80 -10.30 -8.42 -2.16
C ASP A 80 -8.87 -8.91 -1.87
N LEU A 81 -7.96 -7.96 -1.72
CA LEU A 81 -6.57 -8.18 -1.37
C LEU A 81 -6.30 -7.65 0.04
N ASN A 82 -5.65 -8.47 0.86
CA ASN A 82 -5.14 -8.00 2.14
C ASN A 82 -4.06 -6.95 1.90
N GLN A 83 -4.21 -5.78 2.52
CA GLN A 83 -3.15 -4.78 2.57
C GLN A 83 -1.98 -5.33 3.39
N GLN A 84 -0.76 -5.02 2.94
CA GLN A 84 0.46 -5.48 3.60
C GLN A 84 0.61 -4.77 4.96
N ASP A 85 1.07 -5.50 5.99
CA ASP A 85 1.25 -4.94 7.34
C ASP A 85 2.29 -3.80 7.39
N LYS A 86 3.18 -3.76 6.40
CA LYS A 86 4.25 -2.78 6.30
C LYS A 86 3.87 -1.64 5.34
N PRO A 87 4.04 -0.37 5.76
CA PRO A 87 3.71 0.77 4.92
C PRO A 87 4.53 0.78 3.62
N LEU A 88 3.88 1.22 2.54
CA LEU A 88 4.44 1.30 1.19
C LEU A 88 5.79 2.02 1.15
N ASP A 89 5.90 3.19 1.78
CA ASP A 89 7.11 4.01 1.75
C ASP A 89 8.32 3.28 2.34
N SER A 90 8.14 2.56 3.45
CA SER A 90 9.22 1.78 4.07
C SER A 90 9.65 0.61 3.18
N ARG A 91 8.72 -0.02 2.45
CA ARG A 91 9.04 -1.08 1.48
C ARG A 91 9.85 -0.51 0.31
N LEU A 92 9.44 0.63 -0.23
CA LEU A 92 10.14 1.30 -1.32
C LEU A 92 11.55 1.75 -0.93
N GLN A 93 11.74 2.27 0.29
CA GLN A 93 13.04 2.70 0.79
C GLN A 93 14.03 1.53 0.91
N GLU A 94 13.59 0.38 1.40
CA GLU A 94 14.46 -0.81 1.50
C GLU A 94 14.93 -1.31 0.13
N MET A 95 14.06 -1.22 -0.86
CA MET A 95 14.35 -1.65 -2.23
C MET A 95 15.37 -0.75 -2.95
N GLU A 96 15.52 0.52 -2.55
CA GLU A 96 16.48 1.45 -3.17
C GLU A 96 17.93 0.96 -3.07
N SER A 97 18.27 0.30 -1.95
CA SER A 97 19.65 -0.13 -1.67
C SER A 97 20.08 -1.38 -2.46
N ILE A 98 19.12 -2.11 -3.04
CA ILE A 98 19.33 -3.45 -3.58
C ILE A 98 19.47 -3.42 -5.11
N GLN A 99 18.82 -2.47 -5.79
CA GLN A 99 18.67 -2.49 -7.24
C GLN A 99 19.39 -1.32 -7.93
N LYS A 100 19.98 -1.59 -9.10
CA LYS A 100 20.49 -0.52 -9.97
C LYS A 100 19.29 0.29 -10.51
N PRO A 101 19.27 1.63 -10.33
CA PRO A 101 18.16 2.45 -10.78
C PRO A 101 17.88 2.31 -12.28
N ALA A 102 16.60 2.34 -12.65
CA ALA A 102 16.18 2.53 -14.04
C ALA A 102 16.46 3.96 -14.50
N SER A 103 16.53 4.17 -15.81
CA SER A 103 16.57 5.53 -16.37
C SER A 103 15.31 6.29 -15.96
N GLY A 104 15.45 7.53 -15.51
CA GLY A 104 14.30 8.39 -15.17
C GLY A 104 13.38 8.69 -16.36
N ARG A 105 13.82 8.41 -17.59
CA ARG A 105 13.03 8.54 -18.83
C ARG A 105 12.45 7.21 -19.32
N TRP A 106 12.65 6.13 -18.60
CA TRP A 106 12.14 4.82 -18.97
C TRP A 106 10.61 4.83 -18.92
N GLN A 107 9.97 4.31 -19.97
CA GLN A 107 8.51 4.17 -20.06
C GLN A 107 8.07 2.74 -20.41
N GLY A 108 9.03 1.89 -20.80
CA GLY A 108 8.79 0.61 -21.43
C GLY A 108 8.64 0.72 -22.94
N GLU A 109 8.55 -0.42 -23.60
CA GLU A 109 8.42 -0.51 -25.06
C GLU A 109 7.00 -0.15 -25.51
N HIS A 110 6.87 0.59 -26.60
CA HIS A 110 5.58 0.84 -27.23
C HIS A 110 5.17 -0.37 -28.08
N LYS A 111 4.14 -1.12 -27.65
CA LYS A 111 3.68 -2.35 -28.30
C LYS A 111 2.23 -2.71 -27.93
N TYR A 112 1.65 -3.62 -28.70
CA TYR A 112 0.34 -4.21 -28.40
C TYR A 112 0.44 -5.16 -27.18
N ARG A 113 -0.35 -4.87 -26.16
CA ARG A 113 -0.51 -5.71 -24.96
C ARG A 113 -1.92 -6.28 -24.92
N THR A 114 -2.02 -7.61 -24.87
CA THR A 114 -3.29 -8.32 -24.84
C THR A 114 -3.73 -8.59 -23.40
N PHE A 115 -4.97 -8.24 -23.10
CA PHE A 115 -5.63 -8.57 -21.84
C PHE A 115 -6.58 -9.72 -22.13
N LYS A 116 -6.23 -10.92 -21.65
CA LYS A 116 -7.02 -12.13 -21.87
C LYS A 116 -8.12 -12.24 -20.82
N ALA A 117 -9.29 -12.67 -21.24
CA ALA A 117 -10.41 -12.96 -20.36
C ALA A 117 -10.01 -14.00 -19.30
N GLY A 118 -10.48 -13.80 -18.07
CA GLY A 118 -10.19 -14.65 -16.92
C GLY A 118 -8.90 -14.30 -16.16
N GLY A 119 -7.97 -13.54 -16.74
CA GLY A 119 -6.83 -12.98 -16.01
C GLY A 119 -7.19 -11.73 -15.22
N THR A 120 -6.37 -11.35 -14.23
CA THR A 120 -6.59 -10.10 -13.48
C THR A 120 -5.75 -8.94 -14.00
N LEU A 121 -6.21 -7.70 -13.78
CA LEU A 121 -5.46 -6.51 -14.18
C LEU A 121 -4.09 -6.47 -13.50
N ARG A 122 -4.01 -6.79 -12.20
CA ARG A 122 -2.76 -6.88 -11.45
C ARG A 122 -1.81 -7.92 -12.03
N GLU A 123 -2.29 -9.12 -12.29
CA GLU A 123 -1.47 -10.20 -12.85
C GLU A 123 -0.90 -9.79 -14.21
N ILE A 124 -1.76 -9.29 -15.10
CA ILE A 124 -1.39 -8.94 -16.46
C ILE A 124 -0.36 -7.81 -16.48
N ILE A 125 -0.58 -6.72 -15.72
CA ILE A 125 0.39 -5.62 -15.67
C ILE A 125 1.71 -6.04 -15.01
N THR A 126 1.65 -6.91 -13.99
CA THR A 126 2.84 -7.48 -13.35
C THR A 126 3.69 -8.25 -14.35
N ASN A 127 3.06 -9.12 -15.15
CA ASN A 127 3.76 -9.89 -16.17
C ASN A 127 4.42 -8.99 -17.22
N TYR A 128 3.73 -7.94 -17.69
CA TYR A 128 4.31 -7.01 -18.64
C TYR A 128 5.48 -6.21 -18.06
N ALA A 129 5.34 -5.69 -16.84
CA ALA A 129 6.43 -4.97 -16.18
C ALA A 129 7.65 -5.87 -15.96
N GLN A 130 7.44 -7.11 -15.49
CA GLN A 130 8.51 -8.08 -15.24
C GLN A 130 9.25 -8.45 -16.52
N SER A 131 8.53 -8.63 -17.63
CA SER A 131 9.14 -8.89 -18.93
C SER A 131 10.08 -7.77 -19.41
N GLU A 132 9.90 -6.55 -18.89
CA GLU A 132 10.71 -5.37 -19.19
C GLU A 132 11.65 -4.98 -18.03
N GLY A 133 11.86 -5.90 -17.09
CA GLY A 133 12.82 -5.76 -15.98
C GLY A 133 12.35 -4.81 -14.88
N MET A 134 11.03 -4.67 -14.70
CA MET A 134 10.39 -3.85 -13.69
C MET A 134 9.47 -4.71 -12.82
N GLN A 135 9.16 -4.25 -11.61
CA GLN A 135 8.16 -4.90 -10.76
C GLN A 135 6.93 -4.01 -10.56
N VAL A 136 5.80 -4.62 -10.25
CA VAL A 136 4.57 -3.89 -9.89
C VAL A 136 4.31 -4.05 -8.41
N ILE A 137 4.01 -2.93 -7.75
CA ILE A 137 3.48 -2.86 -6.40
C ILE A 137 2.03 -2.42 -6.53
N TRP A 138 1.13 -3.38 -6.31
CA TRP A 138 -0.31 -3.16 -6.30
C TRP A 138 -0.75 -2.81 -4.88
N GLU A 139 -0.84 -1.51 -4.58
CA GLU A 139 -1.23 -0.98 -3.28
C GLU A 139 -2.71 -0.55 -3.30
N LEU A 140 -3.56 -1.50 -3.71
CA LEU A 140 -5.01 -1.38 -3.73
C LEU A 140 -5.60 -2.60 -3.02
N ASN A 141 -6.74 -2.42 -2.35
CA ASN A 141 -7.45 -3.50 -1.66
C ASN A 141 -8.27 -4.40 -2.60
N GLN A 142 -8.31 -4.11 -3.89
CA GLN A 142 -9.11 -4.83 -4.88
C GLN A 142 -8.32 -5.08 -6.16
N ASP A 143 -8.63 -6.20 -6.83
CA ASP A 143 -8.15 -6.57 -8.16
C ASP A 143 -9.33 -6.95 -9.05
N PHE A 144 -9.20 -6.79 -10.38
CA PHE A 144 -10.31 -6.88 -11.32
C PHE A 144 -10.04 -7.92 -12.40
N VAL A 145 -11.05 -8.75 -12.68
CA VAL A 145 -10.98 -9.77 -13.73
C VAL A 145 -11.35 -9.19 -15.09
N VAL A 146 -10.53 -9.48 -16.09
CA VAL A 146 -10.81 -9.13 -17.49
C VAL A 146 -11.98 -9.97 -18.00
N LYS A 147 -13.06 -9.32 -18.45
CA LYS A 147 -14.26 -10.01 -18.95
C LYS A 147 -14.12 -10.51 -20.38
N ASN A 148 -13.57 -9.68 -21.25
CA ASN A 148 -13.44 -9.97 -22.67
C ASN A 148 -12.02 -9.67 -23.11
N ASN A 149 -11.54 -10.39 -24.11
CA ASN A 149 -10.22 -10.13 -24.68
C ASN A 149 -10.18 -8.71 -25.26
N PHE A 150 -9.17 -7.93 -24.90
CA PHE A 150 -8.92 -6.64 -25.53
C PHE A 150 -7.42 -6.41 -25.68
N GLN A 151 -7.07 -5.43 -26.50
CA GLN A 151 -5.69 -5.02 -26.72
C GLN A 151 -5.51 -3.54 -26.41
N VAL A 152 -4.37 -3.22 -25.83
CA VAL A 152 -3.94 -1.85 -25.58
C VAL A 152 -2.63 -1.64 -26.32
N GLU A 153 -2.61 -0.63 -27.19
CA GLU A 153 -1.37 -0.15 -27.81
C GLU A 153 -0.85 1.02 -26.97
N ASP A 154 0.26 0.79 -26.27
CA ASP A 154 0.94 1.83 -25.47
C ASP A 154 2.33 1.35 -25.00
N THR A 155 2.96 2.12 -24.13
CA THR A 155 4.06 1.72 -23.23
C THR A 155 3.53 1.01 -21.98
N VAL A 156 4.40 0.42 -21.15
CA VAL A 156 3.96 -0.20 -19.87
C VAL A 156 3.39 0.86 -18.94
N ILE A 157 4.05 2.02 -18.83
CA ILE A 157 3.55 3.15 -18.01
C ILE A 157 2.20 3.64 -18.52
N GLY A 158 2.03 3.82 -19.83
CA GLY A 158 0.76 4.25 -20.41
C GLY A 158 -0.36 3.21 -20.23
N THR A 159 -0.02 1.92 -20.32
CA THR A 159 -0.97 0.83 -20.02
C THR A 159 -1.38 0.85 -18.54
N MET A 160 -0.45 1.03 -17.61
CA MET A 160 -0.74 1.18 -16.18
C MET A 160 -1.64 2.38 -15.90
N ASN A 161 -1.37 3.54 -16.52
CA ASN A 161 -2.19 4.74 -16.42
C ASN A 161 -3.63 4.51 -16.91
N LYS A 162 -3.81 3.79 -18.01
CA LYS A 162 -5.13 3.40 -18.52
C LYS A 162 -5.87 2.48 -17.54
N ILE A 163 -5.16 1.52 -16.93
CA ILE A 163 -5.71 0.65 -15.88
C ILE A 163 -6.17 1.49 -14.68
N ALA A 164 -5.31 2.37 -14.15
CA ALA A 164 -5.60 3.22 -13.00
C ALA A 164 -6.88 4.03 -13.21
N ARG A 165 -7.00 4.74 -14.34
CA ARG A 165 -8.20 5.52 -14.67
C ARG A 165 -9.45 4.67 -14.85
N ALA A 166 -9.31 3.46 -15.41
CA ALA A 166 -10.46 2.59 -15.67
C ALA A 166 -11.07 2.01 -14.38
N ILE A 167 -10.27 1.88 -13.32
CA ILE A 167 -10.72 1.34 -12.02
C ILE A 167 -10.90 2.42 -10.95
N ASP A 168 -10.54 3.68 -11.24
CA ASP A 168 -10.56 4.80 -10.28
C ASP A 168 -11.89 4.91 -9.52
N SER A 169 -13.02 4.83 -10.24
CA SER A 169 -14.36 4.95 -9.65
C SER A 169 -14.73 3.86 -8.65
N ASN A 170 -13.93 2.79 -8.54
CA ASN A 170 -14.15 1.70 -7.60
C ASN A 170 -13.52 1.96 -6.22
N PHE A 171 -12.72 3.01 -6.07
CA PHE A 171 -12.03 3.35 -4.84
C PHE A 171 -12.53 4.68 -4.27
N ALA A 172 -12.31 4.88 -2.97
CA ALA A 172 -12.69 6.13 -2.30
C ALA A 172 -11.69 7.27 -2.59
N GLY A 173 -10.42 6.91 -2.79
CA GLY A 173 -9.36 7.82 -3.24
C GLY A 173 -9.15 7.78 -4.74
N THR A 174 -8.28 8.66 -5.23
CA THR A 174 -7.90 8.70 -6.65
C THR A 174 -6.83 7.65 -6.92
N VAL A 175 -7.12 6.71 -7.81
CA VAL A 175 -6.18 5.68 -8.24
C VAL A 175 -5.16 6.29 -9.19
N GLU A 176 -3.92 6.38 -8.70
CA GLU A 176 -2.80 6.93 -9.42
C GLU A 176 -1.73 5.84 -9.65
N GLY A 177 -1.09 5.91 -10.81
CA GLY A 177 0.09 5.11 -11.12
C GLY A 177 1.37 5.94 -10.98
N PHE A 178 2.44 5.34 -10.45
CA PHE A 178 3.75 5.97 -10.30
C PHE A 178 4.86 5.07 -10.83
N PHE A 179 5.81 5.66 -11.54
CA PHE A 179 7.08 5.04 -11.91
C PHE A 179 8.17 5.49 -10.94
N CYS A 180 8.72 4.54 -10.20
CA CYS A 180 9.75 4.75 -9.20
C CYS A 180 11.10 4.20 -9.73
N PRO A 181 11.96 5.05 -10.32
CA PRO A 181 13.16 4.60 -11.03
C PRO A 181 14.19 3.96 -10.11
N ARG A 182 14.31 4.43 -8.86
CA ARG A 182 15.30 3.91 -7.89
C ARG A 182 15.01 2.47 -7.48
N GLN A 183 13.73 2.12 -7.35
CA GLN A 183 13.25 0.80 -6.95
C GLN A 183 12.91 -0.11 -8.14
N ARG A 184 13.13 0.35 -9.38
CA ARG A 184 12.63 -0.28 -10.62
C ARG A 184 11.18 -0.77 -10.48
N SER A 185 10.34 0.05 -9.87
CA SER A 185 8.98 -0.33 -9.49
C SER A 185 7.95 0.57 -10.16
N LEU A 186 6.81 -0.04 -10.49
CA LEU A 186 5.58 0.60 -10.87
C LEU A 186 4.60 0.45 -9.70
N VAL A 187 4.12 1.56 -9.15
CA VAL A 187 3.22 1.57 -8.00
C VAL A 187 1.84 1.99 -8.48
N ILE A 188 0.80 1.26 -8.08
CA ILE A 188 -0.59 1.64 -8.30
C ILE A 188 -1.24 1.75 -6.93
N THR A 189 -1.83 2.90 -6.60
CA THR A 189 -2.40 3.16 -5.27
C THR A 189 -3.55 4.16 -5.34
N ASP A 190 -4.50 4.07 -4.41
CA ASP A 190 -5.55 5.05 -4.17
C ASP A 190 -5.16 6.11 -3.11
N ASN A 191 -3.94 6.01 -2.57
CA ASN A 191 -3.40 6.91 -1.56
C ASN A 191 -1.95 7.32 -1.91
N ALA A 192 -1.84 8.38 -2.71
CA ALA A 192 -0.55 8.92 -3.14
C ALA A 192 0.18 9.67 -2.00
N THR A 193 1.24 9.03 -1.48
CA THR A 193 2.09 9.55 -0.40
C THR A 193 3.04 10.65 -0.88
N ASP A 194 3.52 11.48 0.05
CA ASP A 194 4.54 12.49 -0.24
C ASP A 194 5.83 11.86 -0.79
N TYR A 195 6.19 10.67 -0.30
CA TYR A 195 7.34 9.92 -0.78
C TYR A 195 7.21 9.62 -2.29
N LEU A 196 6.05 9.13 -2.74
CA LEU A 196 5.80 8.87 -4.16
C LEU A 196 5.89 10.15 -4.99
N ARG A 197 5.32 11.26 -4.51
CA ARG A 197 5.37 12.56 -5.22
C ARG A 197 6.79 13.12 -5.33
N GLN A 198 7.64 12.86 -4.33
CA GLN A 198 9.02 13.35 -4.30
C GLN A 198 10.00 12.47 -5.09
N HIS A 199 9.85 11.15 -5.03
CA HIS A 199 10.86 10.21 -5.54
C HIS A 199 10.43 9.44 -6.79
N CYS A 200 9.16 9.52 -7.17
CA CYS A 200 8.62 8.85 -8.35
C CYS A 200 8.05 9.88 -9.35
N THR A 201 7.68 9.39 -10.52
CA THR A 201 7.03 10.16 -11.59
C THR A 201 5.63 9.59 -11.80
N PRO A 202 4.57 10.41 -11.81
CA PRO A 202 3.23 9.94 -12.13
C PRO A 202 3.16 9.28 -13.52
N SER A 203 2.27 8.32 -13.70
CA SER A 203 1.99 7.72 -15.02
C SER A 203 1.04 8.58 -15.84
N ASP A 204 0.31 9.48 -15.18
CA ASP A 204 -0.55 10.46 -15.84
C ASP A 204 0.32 11.57 -16.48
N PRO A 205 0.27 11.77 -17.81
CA PRO A 205 1.00 12.84 -18.47
C PRO A 205 0.62 14.25 -18.00
N GLU A 206 -0.63 14.46 -17.56
CA GLU A 206 -1.07 15.76 -17.04
C GLU A 206 -0.43 16.03 -15.67
N LEU A 207 -0.59 15.09 -14.73
CA LEU A 207 0.00 15.19 -13.40
C LEU A 207 1.53 15.29 -13.45
N SER A 208 2.16 14.56 -14.38
CA SER A 208 3.61 14.61 -14.59
C SER A 208 4.11 16.00 -14.99
N ARG A 209 3.36 16.72 -15.83
CA ARG A 209 3.73 18.08 -16.25
C ARG A 209 3.62 19.06 -15.09
N LEU A 210 2.58 18.93 -14.27
CA LEU A 210 2.38 19.78 -13.09
C LEU A 210 3.54 19.60 -12.09
N VAL A 211 3.90 18.35 -11.79
CA VAL A 211 5.02 18.04 -10.88
C VAL A 211 6.35 18.57 -11.42
N GLU A 212 6.61 18.45 -12.73
CA GLU A 212 7.85 18.98 -13.31
C GLU A 212 7.89 20.52 -13.28
N GLN A 213 6.75 21.18 -13.50
CA GLN A 213 6.62 22.62 -13.39
C GLN A 213 6.90 23.10 -11.95
N GLU A 214 6.31 22.47 -10.94
CA GLU A 214 6.58 22.77 -9.52
C GLU A 214 8.06 22.56 -9.16
N ARG A 215 8.67 21.46 -9.60
CA ARG A 215 10.10 21.19 -9.39
C ARG A 215 11.02 22.18 -10.10
N SER A 216 10.58 22.77 -11.20
CA SER A 216 11.32 23.84 -11.88
C SER A 216 11.23 25.17 -11.12
N LEU A 217 10.06 25.47 -10.55
CA LEU A 217 9.82 26.69 -9.77
C LEU A 217 10.55 26.67 -8.43
N SER A 218 10.66 25.50 -7.78
CA SER A 218 11.39 25.34 -6.52
C SER A 218 12.92 25.35 -6.65
N ARG A 219 13.46 25.28 -7.88
CA ARG A 219 14.91 25.27 -8.14
C ARG A 219 15.49 26.64 -8.51
N ASN A 220 14.64 27.63 -8.75
CA ASN A 220 15.01 29.03 -8.97
C ASN A 220 14.78 29.86 -7.70
#